data_AF-A0A221SVJ2-F1
#
_entry.id   AF-A0A221SVJ2-F1
#
_cell.length_a   1.000
_cell.length_b   1.000
_cell.length_c   1.000
_cell.angle_alpha   90.00
_cell.angle_beta   90.00
_cell.angle_gamma   90.00
#
_symmetry.space_group_name_H-M   'P 1'
#
loop_
_entity.id
_entity.type
_entity.pdbx_description
1 polymer ?
#
loop_
_entity_poly.entity_id
_entity_poly.type
_entity_poly.pdbx_seq_one_letter_code
_entity_poly.pdbx_strand_id
1 'polypeptide(L)'
;MSRDPNPQERDLSLRALLGQLTPDEEAQLAGQLRDRPDWQADLDADARALTALAESLDLRDVEVPEDASARLLARVRQEGRTPVGAETDLPLSARLTAPDAVTVAPEHEAAREPTPVAFPPRRPRAWWPLGLGLAAALLLAVLIRPGPADPGARYAAVPGAVQQPVQAQGEALGTVIRLPDGRVFVHLTRTPEEGRTYQLWSLAEAIPQSLGVFGDEGLLTAALPAGAPLAVTVEPAGGSPGPTTPPILLPVL
;
A
#
# COMPACT_ATOMS: atom_id res chain seq x y z
N MET A 1 -15.72 -17.49 -2.37
CA MET A 1 -16.64 -17.36 -1.22
C MET A 1 -15.84 -16.67 -0.14
N SER A 2 -16.06 -15.38 0.09
CA SER A 2 -15.39 -14.66 1.18
C SER A 2 -15.99 -15.15 2.49
N ARG A 3 -15.15 -15.64 3.40
CA ARG A 3 -15.58 -16.05 4.74
C ARG A 3 -15.77 -14.78 5.55
N ASP A 4 -16.97 -14.61 6.10
CA ASP A 4 -17.25 -13.47 7.00
C ASP A 4 -16.20 -13.41 8.11
N PRO A 5 -15.52 -12.27 8.31
CA PRO A 5 -14.53 -12.13 9.38
C PRO A 5 -15.20 -12.27 10.75
N ASN A 6 -14.53 -12.99 11.65
CA ASN A 6 -14.95 -13.15 13.04
C ASN A 6 -15.00 -11.76 13.73
N PRO A 7 -15.93 -11.49 14.67
CA PRO A 7 -15.95 -10.27 15.46
C PRO A 7 -14.60 -9.73 15.96
N GLN A 8 -13.69 -10.60 16.43
CA GLN A 8 -12.36 -10.18 16.90
C GLN A 8 -11.49 -9.60 15.78
N GLU A 9 -11.62 -10.17 14.59
CA GLU A 9 -10.91 -9.76 13.39
C GLU A 9 -11.39 -8.38 12.93
N ARG A 10 -12.71 -8.18 12.93
CA ARG A 10 -13.33 -6.87 12.64
C ARG A 10 -12.87 -5.80 13.62
N ASP A 11 -12.81 -6.12 14.93
CA ASP A 11 -12.35 -5.18 15.96
C ASP A 11 -10.88 -4.78 15.76
N LEU A 12 -10.00 -5.76 15.48
CA LEU A 12 -8.59 -5.52 15.20
C LEU A 12 -8.43 -4.62 13.96
N SER A 13 -9.15 -4.91 12.87
CA SER A 13 -9.13 -4.09 11.65
C SER A 13 -9.60 -2.66 11.90
N LEU A 14 -10.68 -2.45 12.66
CA LEU A 14 -11.17 -1.11 13.00
C LEU A 14 -10.15 -0.33 13.82
N ARG A 15 -9.52 -0.98 14.80
CA ARG A 15 -8.47 -0.34 15.61
C ARG A 15 -7.22 -0.05 14.78
N ALA A 16 -6.89 -0.89 13.80
CA ALA A 16 -5.84 -0.62 12.81
C ALA A 16 -6.12 0.65 12.03
N LEU A 17 -7.31 0.75 11.45
CA LEU A 17 -7.72 1.89 10.64
C LEU A 17 -7.77 3.20 11.43
N LEU A 18 -8.06 3.13 12.73
CA LEU A 18 -8.09 4.28 13.62
C LEU A 18 -6.72 4.62 14.23
N GLY A 19 -5.66 3.85 13.94
CA GLY A 19 -4.34 4.05 14.52
C GLY A 19 -4.28 3.78 16.02
N GLN A 20 -5.09 2.83 16.51
CA GLN A 20 -5.23 2.48 17.93
C GLN A 20 -4.68 1.08 18.25
N LEU A 21 -3.78 0.56 17.42
CA LEU A 21 -3.10 -0.69 17.69
C LEU A 21 -1.95 -0.47 18.67
N THR A 22 -1.80 -1.44 19.57
CA THR A 22 -0.58 -1.64 20.34
C THR A 22 0.45 -2.40 19.48
N PRO A 23 1.75 -2.37 19.85
CA PRO A 23 2.79 -3.08 19.09
C PRO A 23 2.52 -4.59 18.93
N ASP A 24 1.94 -5.24 19.95
CA ASP A 24 1.60 -6.67 19.90
C ASP A 24 0.47 -6.95 18.89
N GLU A 25 -0.51 -6.05 18.83
CA GLU A 25 -1.63 -6.14 17.90
C GLU A 25 -1.21 -5.84 16.46
N GLU A 26 -0.26 -4.92 16.25
CA GLU A 26 0.38 -4.70 14.95
C GLU A 26 1.11 -5.96 14.46
N ALA A 27 1.88 -6.61 15.34
CA ALA A 27 2.54 -7.86 15.01
C ALA A 27 1.54 -8.98 14.68
N GLN A 28 0.42 -9.04 15.42
CA GLN A 28 -0.67 -9.99 15.17
C GLN A 28 -1.36 -9.72 13.83
N LEU A 29 -1.66 -8.46 13.51
CA LEU A 29 -2.25 -8.07 12.24
C LEU A 29 -1.31 -8.39 11.07
N ALA A 30 -0.02 -8.07 11.20
CA ALA A 30 0.99 -8.39 10.19
C ALA A 30 1.13 -9.91 9.95
N GLY A 31 0.97 -10.72 11.00
CA GLY A 31 0.89 -12.17 10.89
C GLY A 31 -0.33 -12.62 10.07
N GLN A 32 -1.51 -12.11 10.41
CA GLN A 32 -2.75 -12.44 9.70
C GLN A 32 -2.72 -12.03 8.23
N LEU A 33 -2.17 -10.86 7.91
CA LEU A 33 -2.03 -10.38 6.53
C LEU A 33 -1.09 -11.23 5.67
N ARG A 34 -0.03 -11.80 6.28
CA ARG A 34 0.83 -12.76 5.59
C ARG A 34 0.09 -14.06 5.25
N ASP A 35 -0.74 -14.54 6.17
CA ASP A 35 -1.52 -15.76 5.97
C ASP A 35 -2.74 -15.55 5.06
N ARG A 36 -3.24 -14.30 4.97
CA ARG A 36 -4.44 -13.89 4.24
C ARG A 36 -4.25 -12.58 3.47
N PRO A 37 -3.66 -12.62 2.26
CA PRO A 37 -3.48 -11.42 1.44
C PRO A 37 -4.80 -10.85 0.89
N ASP A 38 -5.88 -11.65 0.85
CA ASP A 38 -7.22 -11.20 0.46
C ASP A 38 -7.77 -10.13 1.41
N TRP A 39 -7.40 -10.21 2.68
CA TRP A 39 -7.79 -9.27 3.71
C TRP A 39 -7.16 -7.89 3.59
N GLN A 40 -6.01 -7.79 2.93
CA GLN A 40 -5.38 -6.51 2.62
C GLN A 40 -6.33 -5.65 1.79
N ALA A 41 -6.98 -6.25 0.78
CA ALA A 41 -7.90 -5.53 -0.11
C ALA A 41 -9.15 -5.02 0.62
N ASP A 42 -9.64 -5.76 1.63
CA ASP A 42 -10.77 -5.34 2.46
C ASP A 42 -10.37 -4.16 3.37
N LEU A 43 -9.20 -4.23 4.03
CA LEU A 43 -8.66 -3.13 4.82
C LEU A 43 -8.43 -1.86 3.97
N ASP A 44 -7.90 -2.01 2.76
CA ASP A 44 -7.69 -0.89 1.83
C ASP A 44 -9.02 -0.28 1.35
N ALA A 45 -10.07 -1.10 1.22
CA ALA A 45 -11.41 -0.61 0.91
C ALA A 45 -11.99 0.20 2.08
N ASP A 46 -11.86 -0.29 3.31
CA ASP A 46 -12.33 0.39 4.51
C ASP A 46 -11.54 1.69 4.78
N ALA A 47 -10.22 1.69 4.59
CA ALA A 47 -9.39 2.89 4.68
C ALA A 47 -9.82 3.98 3.69
N ARG A 48 -10.14 3.59 2.45
CA ARG A 48 -10.69 4.52 1.45
C ARG A 48 -12.07 5.03 1.86
N ALA A 49 -12.92 4.19 2.43
CA ALA A 49 -14.24 4.61 2.90
C ALA A 49 -14.13 5.64 4.04
N LEU A 50 -13.22 5.43 4.99
CA LEU A 50 -12.93 6.38 6.07
C LEU A 50 -12.34 7.69 5.55
N THR A 51 -11.45 7.62 4.55
CA THR A 51 -10.88 8.81 3.91
C THR A 51 -11.98 9.63 3.22
N ALA A 52 -12.84 8.98 2.44
CA ALA A 52 -13.97 9.64 1.79
C ALA A 52 -14.94 10.27 2.80
N LEU A 53 -15.15 9.62 3.95
CA LEU A 53 -15.93 10.19 5.06
C LEU A 53 -15.24 11.44 5.62
N ALA A 54 -13.93 11.39 5.89
CA ALA A 54 -13.18 12.53 6.40
C ALA A 54 -13.20 13.73 5.44
N GLU A 55 -13.08 13.49 4.13
CA GLU A 55 -13.17 14.52 3.08
C GLU A 55 -14.58 15.14 2.98
N SER A 56 -15.61 14.41 3.37
CA SER A 56 -16.99 14.92 3.42
C SER A 56 -17.25 15.85 4.61
N LEU A 57 -16.38 15.86 5.62
CA LEU A 57 -16.51 16.74 6.77
C LEU A 57 -16.10 18.16 6.38
N ASP A 58 -16.97 19.13 6.62
CA ASP A 58 -16.62 20.54 6.44
C ASP A 58 -15.76 21.02 7.60
N LEU A 59 -14.44 20.96 7.42
CA LEU A 59 -13.45 21.35 8.42
C LEU A 59 -13.08 22.84 8.35
N ARG A 60 -13.73 23.63 7.50
CA ARG A 60 -13.38 25.05 7.28
C ARG A 60 -13.65 25.93 8.50
N ASP A 61 -14.60 25.53 9.32
CA ASP A 61 -14.99 26.25 10.55
C ASP A 61 -14.28 25.70 11.80
N VAL A 62 -13.38 24.72 11.65
CA VAL A 62 -12.63 24.15 12.78
C VAL A 62 -11.37 24.97 13.01
N GLU A 63 -11.38 25.79 14.06
CA GLU A 63 -10.19 26.52 14.50
C GLU A 63 -9.13 25.55 15.03
N VAL A 64 -7.95 25.55 14.39
CA VAL A 64 -6.78 24.84 14.88
C VAL A 64 -6.06 25.76 15.88
N PRO A 65 -5.84 25.31 17.14
CA PRO A 65 -5.08 26.10 18.12
C PRO A 65 -3.69 26.48 17.59
N GLU A 66 -3.24 27.72 17.80
CA GLU A 66 -1.96 28.22 17.29
C GLU A 66 -0.74 27.39 17.75
N ASP A 67 -0.85 26.76 18.91
CA ASP A 67 0.17 25.92 19.52
C ASP A 67 0.07 24.43 19.14
N ALA A 68 -0.91 24.03 18.32
CA ALA A 68 -1.16 22.63 17.97
C ALA A 68 0.06 21.98 17.29
N SER A 69 0.69 22.68 16.34
CA SER A 69 1.89 22.21 15.66
C SER A 69 3.08 22.07 16.61
N ALA A 70 3.29 23.06 17.48
CA ALA A 70 4.37 23.02 18.48
C ALA A 70 4.20 21.87 19.48
N ARG A 71 2.96 21.62 19.94
CA ARG A 71 2.61 20.50 20.83
C ARG A 71 2.80 19.15 20.14
N LEU A 72 2.40 19.03 18.88
CA LEU A 72 2.61 17.81 18.08
C LEU A 72 4.11 17.51 17.92
N LEU A 73 4.90 18.50 17.49
CA LEU A 73 6.35 18.34 17.35
C LEU A 73 7.05 18.04 18.67
N ALA A 74 6.57 18.59 19.79
CA ALA A 74 7.07 18.26 21.12
C ALA A 74 6.79 16.79 21.47
N ARG A 75 5.57 16.30 21.20
CA ARG A 75 5.18 14.89 21.44
C ARG A 75 5.98 13.90 20.59
N VAL A 76 6.12 14.14 19.29
CA VAL A 76 6.91 13.26 18.39
C VAL A 76 8.37 13.15 18.86
N ARG A 77 8.95 14.26 19.35
CA ARG A 77 10.30 14.25 19.93
C ARG A 77 10.40 13.52 21.28
N GLN A 78 9.29 13.31 21.98
CA GLN A 78 9.26 12.51 23.21
C GLN A 78 9.11 11.03 22.87
N GLU A 79 8.23 10.67 21.95
CA GLU A 79 8.02 9.30 21.48
C GLU A 79 9.30 8.70 20.88
N GLY A 80 10.00 9.47 20.03
CA GLY A 80 11.30 9.07 19.46
C GLY A 80 12.46 9.00 20.46
N ARG A 81 12.25 9.39 21.73
CA ARG A 81 13.25 9.29 22.81
C ARG A 81 12.97 8.17 23.79
N THR A 82 11.92 7.39 23.62
CA THR A 82 11.62 6.26 24.51
C THR A 82 12.75 5.23 24.40
N PRO A 83 13.56 5.01 25.45
CA PRO A 83 14.47 3.89 25.49
C PRO A 83 13.62 2.63 25.62
N VAL A 84 13.62 1.77 24.60
CA VAL A 84 13.24 0.38 24.76
C VAL A 84 14.27 -0.23 25.70
N GLY A 85 13.95 -0.33 27.00
CA GLY A 85 14.89 -0.83 28.00
C GLY A 85 14.71 -0.19 29.37
N ALA A 86 13.56 -0.42 29.99
CA ALA A 86 13.47 -0.45 31.44
C ALA A 86 12.65 -1.69 31.81
N GLU A 87 13.21 -2.85 31.47
CA GLU A 87 12.94 -4.11 32.16
C GLU A 87 13.09 -3.84 33.67
N THR A 88 11.96 -3.68 34.35
CA THR A 88 11.91 -3.89 35.80
C THR A 88 11.31 -5.27 36.00
N ASP A 89 12.21 -6.23 35.87
CA ASP A 89 12.32 -7.45 36.67
C ASP A 89 11.16 -7.70 37.65
N LEU A 90 10.22 -8.57 37.24
CA LEU A 90 9.48 -9.42 38.17
C LEU A 90 9.35 -10.83 37.54
N PRO A 91 9.88 -11.88 38.18
CA PRO A 91 9.77 -13.23 37.66
C PRO A 91 8.35 -13.77 37.93
N LEU A 92 7.55 -13.96 36.88
CA LEU A 92 6.32 -14.76 36.96
C LEU A 92 6.57 -16.22 36.55
N SER A 93 7.68 -16.79 37.00
CA SER A 93 7.84 -18.23 37.15
C SER A 93 7.08 -18.71 38.39
N ALA A 94 5.77 -18.52 38.42
CA ALA A 94 4.88 -19.14 39.40
C ALA A 94 3.41 -18.95 39.00
N ARG A 95 2.90 -19.83 38.13
CA ARG A 95 1.58 -20.48 38.27
C ARG A 95 1.36 -21.48 37.12
N LEU A 96 2.00 -22.64 37.28
CA LEU A 96 1.40 -23.90 36.89
C LEU A 96 0.14 -24.11 37.74
N THR A 97 -1.03 -24.17 37.12
CA THR A 97 -2.08 -25.15 37.50
C THR A 97 -3.09 -25.29 36.36
N ALA A 98 -2.92 -26.34 35.55
CA ALA A 98 -4.05 -27.05 34.92
C ALA A 98 -4.83 -27.75 36.04
N PRO A 99 -6.16 -27.86 35.96
CA PRO A 99 -6.81 -28.96 35.22
C PRO A 99 -8.07 -28.41 34.48
N ASP A 100 -8.85 -29.09 33.65
CA ASP A 100 -9.21 -30.50 33.60
C ASP A 100 -9.76 -30.81 32.21
N ALA A 101 -9.60 -32.07 31.81
CA ALA A 101 -10.15 -32.61 30.59
C ALA A 101 -11.68 -32.72 30.68
N VAL A 102 -12.38 -32.37 29.60
CA VAL A 102 -13.72 -32.90 29.36
C VAL A 102 -13.72 -33.57 28.00
N THR A 103 -13.44 -34.87 28.06
CA THR A 103 -13.80 -35.89 27.08
C THR A 103 -15.32 -35.92 26.95
N VAL A 104 -15.85 -35.68 25.75
CA VAL A 104 -17.19 -36.15 25.37
C VAL A 104 -17.13 -36.76 23.97
N ALA A 105 -17.15 -38.09 23.96
CA ALA A 105 -17.71 -38.97 22.94
C ALA A 105 -18.45 -40.07 23.75
N PRO A 106 -19.61 -40.63 23.31
CA PRO A 106 -19.76 -41.22 21.98
C PRO A 106 -21.15 -41.10 21.30
N GLU A 107 -21.16 -41.47 20.02
CA GLU A 107 -22.17 -42.23 19.25
C GLU A 107 -23.66 -41.85 19.29
N HIS A 108 -24.19 -41.43 18.13
CA HIS A 108 -25.38 -42.05 17.52
C HIS A 108 -25.29 -42.00 15.99
N GLU A 109 -24.80 -43.11 15.44
CA GLU A 109 -25.33 -43.85 14.31
C GLU A 109 -26.67 -43.36 13.72
N ALA A 110 -26.66 -42.98 12.44
CA ALA A 110 -27.73 -43.32 11.48
C ALA A 110 -27.29 -43.01 10.05
N ALA A 111 -26.90 -44.08 9.36
CA ALA A 111 -26.71 -44.13 7.92
C ALA A 111 -27.90 -43.55 7.14
N ARG A 112 -27.60 -42.76 6.09
CA ARG A 112 -28.44 -42.57 4.89
C ARG A 112 -27.60 -41.92 3.77
N GLU A 113 -26.83 -42.74 3.07
CA GLU A 113 -26.79 -42.71 1.60
C GLU A 113 -27.90 -43.67 1.11
N PRO A 114 -28.48 -43.57 -0.11
CA PRO A 114 -27.91 -43.02 -1.34
C PRO A 114 -28.87 -42.19 -2.21
N THR A 115 -28.37 -41.32 -3.10
CA THR A 115 -28.76 -41.37 -4.54
C THR A 115 -27.86 -40.48 -5.40
N PRO A 116 -27.22 -41.04 -6.45
CA PRO A 116 -26.45 -40.27 -7.43
C PRO A 116 -27.40 -39.73 -8.51
N VAL A 117 -27.50 -38.40 -8.65
CA VAL A 117 -28.15 -37.80 -9.83
C VAL A 117 -27.11 -37.70 -10.94
N ALA A 118 -27.22 -38.65 -11.87
CA ALA A 118 -26.46 -38.69 -13.11
C ALA A 118 -26.84 -37.52 -14.02
N PHE A 119 -25.89 -36.65 -14.33
CA PHE A 119 -26.02 -35.70 -15.43
C PHE A 119 -25.54 -36.35 -16.73
N PRO A 120 -26.29 -36.21 -17.84
CA PRO A 120 -25.98 -36.91 -19.09
C PRO A 120 -24.72 -36.36 -19.79
N PRO A 121 -23.92 -37.21 -20.45
CA PRO A 121 -22.79 -36.77 -21.25
C PRO A 121 -23.28 -36.26 -22.61
N ARG A 122 -22.86 -35.06 -23.01
CA ARG A 122 -22.88 -34.64 -24.42
C ARG A 122 -21.45 -34.45 -24.90
N ARG A 123 -20.98 -35.43 -25.67
CA ARG A 123 -19.72 -35.39 -26.43
C ARG A 123 -19.91 -34.64 -27.78
N PRO A 124 -18.91 -34.59 -28.68
CA PRO A 124 -18.33 -33.35 -29.15
C PRO A 124 -18.79 -33.05 -30.58
N ARG A 125 -18.51 -31.85 -31.08
CA ARG A 125 -18.50 -31.65 -32.53
C ARG A 125 -17.35 -30.73 -32.91
N ALA A 126 -16.35 -31.37 -33.50
CA ALA A 126 -15.15 -30.75 -34.05
C ALA A 126 -15.38 -30.26 -35.50
N TRP A 127 -14.57 -29.26 -35.86
CA TRP A 127 -14.03 -28.91 -37.21
C TRP A 127 -15.04 -28.52 -38.30
N TRP A 128 -14.88 -27.45 -39.10
CA TRP A 128 -13.77 -26.57 -39.56
C TRP A 128 -14.43 -25.44 -40.44
N PRO A 129 -13.75 -24.59 -41.23
CA PRO A 129 -12.67 -23.63 -41.02
C PRO A 129 -12.99 -22.19 -41.51
N LEU A 130 -12.05 -21.26 -41.24
CA LEU A 130 -11.71 -19.98 -41.91
C LEU A 130 -12.79 -18.96 -42.33
N GLY A 131 -12.64 -17.75 -41.79
CA GLY A 131 -13.12 -16.51 -42.40
C GLY A 131 -12.35 -15.31 -41.86
N LEU A 132 -11.27 -14.93 -42.56
CA LEU A 132 -10.61 -13.63 -42.42
C LEU A 132 -11.66 -12.53 -42.63
N GLY A 133 -11.89 -11.68 -41.62
CA GLY A 133 -12.85 -10.59 -41.67
C GLY A 133 -12.42 -9.46 -40.75
N LEU A 134 -11.53 -8.64 -41.29
CA LEU A 134 -10.96 -7.42 -40.73
C LEU A 134 -12.05 -6.41 -40.33
N ALA A 135 -11.77 -5.69 -39.23
CA ALA A 135 -12.21 -4.34 -38.91
C ALA A 135 -13.50 -4.13 -38.09
N ALA A 136 -13.26 -3.58 -36.89
CA ALA A 136 -14.03 -2.49 -36.27
C ALA A 136 -15.40 -2.82 -35.65
N ALA A 137 -15.41 -3.59 -34.54
CA ALA A 137 -16.47 -3.46 -33.52
C ALA A 137 -16.15 -4.10 -32.15
N LEU A 138 -14.87 -4.21 -31.76
CA LEU A 138 -14.46 -4.64 -30.41
C LEU A 138 -13.45 -3.66 -29.80
N LEU A 139 -13.78 -2.37 -29.86
CA LEU A 139 -12.96 -1.29 -29.29
C LEU A 139 -13.71 -0.44 -28.24
N LEU A 140 -14.85 -0.92 -27.72
CA LEU A 140 -15.66 -0.12 -26.78
C LEU A 140 -16.29 -0.90 -25.62
N ALA A 141 -15.62 -1.95 -25.12
CA ALA A 141 -16.05 -2.65 -23.89
C ALA A 141 -14.88 -3.13 -23.01
N VAL A 142 -13.73 -2.43 -23.07
CA VAL A 142 -12.66 -2.49 -22.04
C VAL A 142 -12.57 -1.15 -21.29
N LEU A 143 -13.55 -0.25 -21.48
CA LEU A 143 -13.68 0.97 -20.69
C LEU A 143 -14.41 0.62 -19.38
N ILE A 144 -13.84 1.04 -18.25
CA ILE A 144 -14.34 0.85 -16.89
C ILE A 144 -14.05 -0.54 -16.29
N ARG A 145 -12.80 -1.00 -16.42
CA ARG A 145 -12.18 -1.64 -15.26
C ARG A 145 -11.41 -0.52 -14.56
N PRO A 146 -11.76 -0.08 -13.33
CA PRO A 146 -10.88 0.82 -12.61
C PRO A 146 -9.56 0.08 -12.46
N GLY A 147 -8.54 0.56 -13.17
CA GLY A 147 -7.18 0.14 -12.88
C GLY A 147 -6.84 0.50 -11.44
N PRO A 148 -5.77 -0.07 -10.87
CA PRO A 148 -5.20 0.49 -9.64
C PRO A 148 -5.09 2.00 -9.83
N ALA A 149 -5.58 2.78 -8.86
CA ALA A 149 -5.62 4.22 -8.95
C ALA A 149 -4.19 4.71 -9.27
N ASP A 150 -4.00 5.38 -10.41
CA ASP A 150 -2.70 5.96 -10.76
C ASP A 150 -2.35 7.00 -9.67
N PRO A 151 -1.31 6.76 -8.85
CA PRO A 151 -0.95 7.67 -7.75
C PRO A 151 -0.67 9.10 -8.25
N GLY A 152 -0.26 9.23 -9.51
CA GLY A 152 0.01 10.48 -10.19
C GLY A 152 -1.22 11.24 -10.68
N ALA A 153 -2.39 10.60 -10.82
CA ALA A 153 -3.55 11.17 -11.49
C ALA A 153 -4.02 12.50 -10.86
N ARG A 154 -3.99 12.58 -9.53
CA ARG A 154 -4.34 13.81 -8.79
C ARG A 154 -3.41 14.98 -9.10
N TYR A 155 -2.13 14.70 -9.33
CA TYR A 155 -1.12 15.72 -9.62
C TYR A 155 -1.14 16.11 -11.10
N ALA A 156 -1.36 15.15 -11.99
CA ALA A 156 -1.54 15.39 -13.42
C ALA A 156 -2.77 16.26 -13.72
N ALA A 157 -3.81 16.17 -12.89
CA ALA A 157 -5.02 16.98 -13.02
C ALA A 157 -4.85 18.45 -12.56
N VAL A 158 -3.74 18.82 -11.92
CA VAL A 158 -3.49 20.20 -11.49
C VAL A 158 -3.26 21.09 -12.71
N PRO A 159 -4.01 22.20 -12.89
CA PRO A 159 -3.80 23.11 -14.01
C PRO A 159 -2.37 23.64 -14.05
N GLY A 160 -1.70 23.47 -15.20
CA GLY A 160 -0.31 23.87 -15.38
C GLY A 160 0.73 22.85 -14.91
N ALA A 161 0.31 21.67 -14.41
CA ALA A 161 1.23 20.57 -14.19
C ALA A 161 1.81 20.06 -15.51
N VAL A 162 3.10 19.72 -15.49
CA VAL A 162 3.81 19.14 -16.64
C VAL A 162 4.22 17.72 -16.29
N GLN A 163 3.78 16.77 -17.10
CA GLN A 163 4.03 15.34 -16.92
C GLN A 163 5.02 14.84 -17.98
N GLN A 164 6.02 14.05 -17.55
CA GLN A 164 6.95 13.38 -18.45
C GLN A 164 7.21 11.93 -17.99
N PRO A 165 7.40 11.00 -18.94
CA PRO A 165 7.76 9.63 -18.60
C PRO A 165 9.22 9.56 -18.12
N VAL A 166 9.45 8.79 -17.06
CA VAL A 166 10.80 8.38 -16.65
C VAL A 166 11.21 7.20 -17.51
N GLN A 167 12.38 7.27 -18.14
CA GLN A 167 12.85 6.23 -19.03
C GLN A 167 14.27 5.77 -18.67
N ALA A 168 14.52 4.46 -18.79
CA ALA A 168 15.87 3.92 -18.80
C ALA A 168 15.99 2.91 -19.94
N GLN A 169 17.05 3.02 -20.74
CA GLN A 169 17.33 2.09 -21.85
C GLN A 169 16.15 1.94 -22.85
N GLY A 170 15.35 3.00 -23.03
CA GLY A 170 14.19 3.00 -23.92
C GLY A 170 12.90 2.39 -23.33
N GLU A 171 12.92 1.98 -22.07
CA GLU A 171 11.75 1.49 -21.35
C GLU A 171 11.17 2.59 -20.44
N ALA A 172 9.84 2.77 -20.47
CA ALA A 172 9.14 3.64 -19.54
C ALA A 172 9.07 2.96 -18.16
N LEU A 173 9.72 3.56 -17.17
CA LEU A 173 9.80 3.06 -15.80
C LEU A 173 8.82 3.75 -14.85
N GLY A 174 8.21 4.86 -15.27
CA GLY A 174 7.37 5.66 -14.40
C GLY A 174 7.07 7.03 -14.96
N THR A 175 6.68 7.92 -14.07
CA THR A 175 6.26 9.28 -14.39
C THR A 175 6.87 10.27 -13.40
N VAL A 176 7.26 11.43 -13.92
CA VAL A 176 7.54 12.63 -13.15
C VAL A 176 6.52 13.71 -13.50
N ILE A 177 5.98 14.39 -12.49
CA ILE A 177 4.99 15.48 -12.64
C ILE A 177 5.52 16.70 -11.89
N ARG A 178 5.79 17.80 -12.61
CA ARG A 178 6.12 19.09 -12.00
C ARG A 178 4.85 19.91 -11.83
N LEU A 179 4.63 20.40 -10.62
CA LEU A 179 3.51 21.29 -10.30
C LEU A 179 3.89 22.76 -10.52
N PRO A 180 2.91 23.66 -10.73
CA PRO A 180 3.17 25.10 -10.91
C PRO A 180 3.85 25.77 -9.72
N ASP A 181 3.71 25.21 -8.52
CA ASP A 181 4.33 25.69 -7.29
C ASP A 181 5.78 25.21 -7.10
N GLY A 182 6.34 24.50 -8.08
CA GLY A 182 7.71 24.01 -8.08
C GLY A 182 7.90 22.65 -7.41
N ARG A 183 6.87 22.07 -6.79
CA ARG A 183 6.94 20.69 -6.27
C ARG A 183 7.01 19.68 -7.41
N VAL A 184 7.60 18.53 -7.13
CA VAL A 184 7.73 17.43 -8.09
C VAL A 184 7.19 16.15 -7.49
N PHE A 185 6.28 15.50 -8.19
CA PHE A 185 5.84 14.15 -7.89
C PHE A 185 6.58 13.14 -8.78
N VAL A 186 7.10 12.07 -8.19
CA VAL A 186 7.78 10.97 -8.90
C VAL A 186 7.15 9.65 -8.50
N HIS A 187 6.81 8.82 -9.49
CA HIS A 187 6.30 7.47 -9.27
C HIS A 187 6.93 6.52 -10.29
N LEU A 188 7.42 5.37 -9.83
CA LEU A 188 7.93 4.30 -10.69
C LEU A 188 6.97 3.12 -10.65
N THR A 189 6.69 2.53 -11.82
CA THR A 189 5.68 1.46 -11.96
C THR A 189 6.17 0.09 -11.51
N ARG A 190 7.48 -0.06 -11.30
CA ARG A 190 8.06 -1.29 -10.78
C ARG A 190 8.20 -1.15 -9.27
N THR A 191 7.70 -2.13 -8.54
CA THR A 191 7.97 -2.24 -7.10
C THR A 191 9.46 -2.54 -6.88
N PRO A 192 10.12 -1.89 -5.92
CA PRO A 192 11.49 -2.23 -5.56
C PRO A 192 11.56 -3.66 -5.00
N GLU A 193 12.70 -4.32 -5.16
CA GLU A 193 12.94 -5.66 -4.59
C GLU A 193 12.82 -5.64 -3.06
N GLU A 194 12.58 -6.80 -2.45
CA GLU A 194 12.44 -6.93 -1.00
C GLU A 194 13.67 -6.37 -0.26
N GLY A 195 13.44 -5.54 0.76
CA GLY A 195 14.50 -4.86 1.50
C GLY A 195 15.16 -3.70 0.73
N ARG A 196 14.60 -3.28 -0.41
CA ARG A 196 15.06 -2.13 -1.21
C ARG A 196 13.98 -1.04 -1.26
N THR A 197 14.42 0.18 -1.57
CA THR A 197 13.53 1.34 -1.76
C THR A 197 14.06 2.19 -2.92
N TYR A 198 13.22 3.05 -3.49
CA TYR A 198 13.71 4.11 -4.35
C TYR A 198 14.10 5.31 -3.51
N GLN A 199 15.16 6.00 -3.91
CA GLN A 199 15.55 7.27 -3.30
C GLN A 199 15.70 8.33 -4.38
N LEU A 200 15.07 9.48 -4.17
CA LEU A 200 15.15 10.63 -5.05
C LEU A 200 16.30 11.55 -4.61
N TRP A 201 17.04 12.06 -5.58
CA TRP A 201 18.20 12.91 -5.39
C TRP A 201 18.06 14.21 -6.16
N SER A 202 18.44 15.31 -5.52
CA SER A 202 18.79 16.56 -6.19
C SER A 202 20.26 16.51 -6.58
N LEU A 203 20.55 16.84 -7.84
CA LEU A 203 21.90 16.97 -8.38
C LEU A 203 22.27 18.45 -8.62
N ALA A 204 21.56 19.38 -7.98
CA ALA A 204 21.80 20.82 -8.13
C ALA A 204 23.14 21.26 -7.52
N GLU A 205 23.62 20.53 -6.51
CA GLU A 205 24.90 20.79 -5.84
C GLU A 205 25.96 19.74 -6.22
N ALA A 206 27.20 19.96 -5.78
CA ALA A 206 28.32 19.05 -6.06
C ALA A 206 28.14 17.66 -5.43
N ILE A 207 27.36 17.56 -4.35
CA ILE A 207 27.06 16.31 -3.65
C ILE A 207 25.57 16.02 -3.84
N PRO A 208 25.18 14.81 -4.31
CA PRO A 208 23.78 14.43 -4.39
C PRO A 208 23.08 14.58 -3.04
N GLN A 209 22.02 15.37 -3.01
CA GLN A 209 21.22 15.58 -1.81
C GLN A 209 19.96 14.74 -1.87
N SER A 210 19.71 13.92 -0.85
CA SER A 210 18.47 13.14 -0.82
C SER A 210 17.25 14.05 -0.63
N LEU A 211 16.22 13.80 -1.43
CA LEU A 211 14.91 14.43 -1.35
C LEU A 211 13.84 13.53 -0.70
N GLY A 212 14.21 12.30 -0.36
CA GLY A 212 13.32 11.32 0.27
C GLY A 212 13.41 9.93 -0.36
N VAL A 213 12.82 8.96 0.33
CA VAL A 213 12.67 7.56 -0.10
C VAL A 213 11.21 7.27 -0.43
N PHE A 214 10.96 6.32 -1.34
CA PHE A 214 9.60 5.94 -1.75
C PHE A 214 9.51 4.52 -2.31
N GLY A 215 8.28 3.99 -2.31
CA GLY A 215 7.91 2.73 -2.94
C GLY A 215 6.79 2.96 -3.96
N ASP A 216 5.77 2.10 -3.93
CA ASP A 216 4.67 2.11 -4.90
C ASP A 216 3.82 3.39 -4.86
N GLU A 217 3.76 4.08 -3.73
CA GLU A 217 2.98 5.33 -3.56
C GLU A 217 3.58 6.55 -4.28
N GLY A 218 4.85 6.47 -4.69
CA GLY A 218 5.61 7.61 -5.19
C GLY A 218 6.03 8.61 -4.10
N LEU A 219 6.63 9.72 -4.52
CA LEU A 219 7.13 10.78 -3.65
C LEU A 219 6.72 12.16 -4.18
N LEU A 220 6.18 13.02 -3.31
CA LEU A 220 6.03 14.45 -3.56
C LEU A 220 7.11 15.23 -2.82
N THR A 221 7.91 16.02 -3.54
CA THR A 221 8.96 16.84 -2.95
C THR A 221 8.44 18.16 -2.38
N ALA A 222 9.28 18.84 -1.59
CA ALA A 222 9.17 20.28 -1.41
C ALA A 222 9.37 21.02 -2.76
N ALA A 223 9.09 22.32 -2.79
CA ALA A 223 9.31 23.13 -3.98
C ALA A 223 10.79 23.16 -4.36
N LEU A 224 11.09 22.89 -5.63
CA LEU A 224 12.44 22.86 -6.18
C LEU A 224 12.62 23.99 -7.21
N PRO A 225 13.85 24.51 -7.39
CA PRO A 225 14.16 25.41 -8.49
C PRO A 225 13.75 24.82 -9.84
N ALA A 226 13.28 25.67 -10.74
CA ALA A 226 12.97 25.27 -12.11
C ALA A 226 14.21 24.68 -12.79
N GLY A 227 14.04 23.57 -13.51
CA GLY A 227 15.15 22.90 -14.18
C GLY A 227 16.16 22.19 -13.26
N ALA A 228 15.89 22.05 -11.96
CA ALA A 228 16.76 21.30 -11.05
C ALA A 228 16.96 19.86 -11.55
N PRO A 229 18.20 19.38 -11.75
CA PRO A 229 18.46 18.02 -12.20
C PRO A 229 18.14 17.04 -11.09
N LEU A 230 17.37 16.00 -11.42
CA LEU A 230 16.92 14.98 -10.49
C LEU A 230 17.35 13.59 -10.94
N ALA A 231 17.55 12.70 -9.98
CA ALA A 231 17.84 11.30 -10.24
C ALA A 231 17.18 10.37 -9.22
N VAL A 232 16.88 9.15 -9.64
CA VAL A 232 16.39 8.08 -8.76
C VAL A 232 17.40 6.94 -8.74
N THR A 233 17.61 6.35 -7.57
CA THR A 233 18.42 5.15 -7.37
C THR A 233 17.63 4.10 -6.60
N VAL A 234 18.10 2.85 -6.65
CA VAL A 234 17.61 1.77 -5.79
C VAL A 234 18.55 1.61 -4.62
N GLU A 235 18.03 1.75 -3.41
CA GLU A 235 18.82 1.82 -2.17
C GLU A 235 18.36 0.75 -1.17
N PRO A 236 19.16 0.45 -0.12
CA PRO A 236 18.69 -0.38 0.99
C PRO A 236 17.43 0.21 1.65
N ALA A 237 16.69 -0.60 2.39
CA ALA A 237 15.57 -0.13 3.21
C ALA A 237 15.98 1.07 4.09
N GLY A 238 15.22 2.16 4.02
CA GLY A 238 15.52 3.43 4.70
C GLY A 238 16.42 4.39 3.92
N GLY A 239 16.94 3.98 2.76
CA GLY A 239 17.80 4.78 1.91
C GLY A 239 19.28 4.74 2.32
N SER A 240 20.06 5.65 1.76
CA SER A 240 21.49 5.79 1.99
C SER A 240 21.90 7.27 2.07
N PRO A 241 23.09 7.59 2.61
CA PRO A 241 23.63 8.96 2.60
C PRO A 241 24.03 9.45 1.20
N GLY A 242 24.19 8.55 0.24
CA GLY A 242 24.53 8.86 -1.15
C GLY A 242 24.27 7.66 -2.06
N PRO A 243 24.13 7.88 -3.39
CA PRO A 243 23.80 6.83 -4.35
C PRO A 243 24.66 5.57 -4.22
N THR A 244 24.04 4.41 -3.97
CA THR A 244 24.74 3.11 -3.96
C THR A 244 24.56 2.32 -5.25
N THR A 245 23.61 2.73 -6.10
CA THR A 245 23.35 2.15 -7.42
C THR A 245 23.47 3.19 -8.53
N PRO A 246 23.66 2.78 -9.80
CA PRO A 246 23.67 3.71 -10.92
C PRO A 246 22.38 4.55 -10.96
N PRO A 247 22.49 5.90 -11.02
CA PRO A 247 21.33 6.78 -11.02
C PRO A 247 20.59 6.73 -12.36
N ILE A 248 19.26 6.71 -12.28
CA ILE A 248 18.35 6.95 -13.40
C ILE A 248 18.05 8.45 -13.41
N LEU A 249 18.55 9.16 -14.41
CA LEU A 249 18.29 10.59 -14.57
C LEU A 249 16.83 10.81 -14.93
N LEU A 250 16.18 11.73 -14.21
CA LEU A 250 14.84 12.17 -14.54
C LEU A 250 14.89 13.27 -15.60
N PRO A 251 13.88 13.37 -16.47
CA PRO A 251 13.85 14.43 -17.45
C PRO A 251 13.66 15.79 -16.76
N VAL A 252 14.27 16.82 -17.33
CA VAL A 252 14.25 18.17 -16.77
C VAL A 252 12.93 18.84 -17.20
N LEU A 253 12.14 19.21 -16.21
CA LEU A 253 10.86 19.90 -16.32
C LEU A 253 10.97 21.37 -15.95
#